data_AF-A0A3M2GHU3-F1
#
_entry.id   AF-A0A3M2GHU3-F1
#
_cell.length_a   1.000
_cell.length_b   1.000
_cell.length_c   1.000
_cell.angle_alpha   90.00
_cell.angle_beta   90.00
_cell.angle_gamma   90.00
#
_symmetry.space_group_name_H-M   'P 1'
#
loop_
_entity.id
_entity.type
_entity.pdbx_description
1 polymer ?
#
loop_
_entity_poly.entity_id
_entity_poly.type
_entity_poly.pdbx_seq_one_letter_code
_entity_poly.pdbx_strand_id
1 'polypeptide(L)'
;MAGVDADGAPVMRWVRPSGAQRRRGDPRRTVAAVTLGLHVLGQTSLDFAVSVPQITAAIAAGALTDLIGARLSGRGWIGPASGMLTGSGVALVLRLVGTEAGDHWATTGWPLFAVVAAGSVASKYVIRHRDHHLLNPSNAGLVVAFLLLGSARAEPLDLWWGPLSPGLVAAYLLIVVGGVSVNRRLGLLPLVASFGATFAAAAGVLAAWGHCFTARWSFDPVCDAHLWWILVTSPEVFVFALFMLTDPRTIPSSPRARVVFGGLVGFGAVLALAPFDTEFGAKVALLATLTVATAARSLIERAVVSGLARPAAGEGRGAVRPRAATVGAVLALALVAAASLVVAGAPARRIADADPLTAAAGPPLAGLPPGVEVAVSPTLAEMKPEVAADAERVAAAVLHLLDVEARAVSAGDGDTAAGVTVGERRQAAVAAALAVAKGKARTWEVVDPEAVTVTVVWPEGRQNLARVGVAVEGRCHDAAPPGADPGGGHDCTRVVAVAADRSGRWFLVAGVDDPLLVADVEPT
;
A
#
# COMPACT_ATOMS: atom_id res chain seq x y z
N MET A 1 33.55 12.06 42.88
CA MET A 1 33.06 10.84 43.55
C MET A 1 31.62 10.63 43.12
N ALA A 2 31.34 9.60 42.32
CA ALA A 2 30.00 9.28 41.83
C ALA A 2 29.25 8.47 42.89
N GLY A 3 28.03 8.91 43.25
CA GLY A 3 27.15 8.16 44.16
C GLY A 3 26.45 7.04 43.41
N VAL A 4 26.52 5.84 43.97
CA VAL A 4 25.88 4.61 43.48
C VAL A 4 24.63 4.38 44.33
N ASP A 5 23.54 3.89 43.74
CA ASP A 5 22.35 3.48 44.49
C ASP A 5 22.54 2.10 45.14
N ALA A 6 21.55 1.67 45.95
CA ALA A 6 21.63 0.47 46.79
C ALA A 6 21.88 -0.84 46.02
N ASP A 7 21.70 -0.85 44.69
CA ASP A 7 21.87 -2.00 43.81
C ASP A 7 23.10 -1.91 42.89
N GLY A 8 24.00 -0.94 43.11
CA GLY A 8 25.26 -0.87 42.37
C GLY A 8 25.15 -0.23 40.98
N ALA A 9 24.02 0.38 40.62
CA ALA A 9 23.83 0.99 39.31
C ALA A 9 24.26 2.48 39.32
N PRO A 10 24.90 2.98 38.25
CA PRO A 10 25.22 4.40 38.15
C PRO A 10 23.92 5.21 38.02
N VAL A 11 23.58 5.98 39.06
CA VAL A 11 22.46 6.92 39.07
C VAL A 11 22.67 7.93 37.94
N MET A 12 21.86 7.84 36.89
CA MET A 12 21.88 8.79 35.79
C MET A 12 21.30 10.12 36.30
N ARG A 13 22.16 10.95 36.91
CA ARG A 13 21.84 12.33 37.27
C ARG A 13 21.53 13.06 35.96
N TRP A 14 20.35 13.66 35.85
CA TRP A 14 20.01 14.55 34.74
C TRP A 14 21.03 15.68 34.65
N VAL A 15 22.07 15.50 33.84
CA VAL A 15 22.99 16.57 33.47
C VAL A 15 22.17 17.56 32.66
N ARG A 16 21.93 18.74 33.23
CA ARG A 16 21.35 19.86 32.48
C ARG A 16 22.18 20.04 31.21
N PRO A 17 21.56 20.07 30.01
CA PRO A 17 22.31 20.21 28.77
C PRO A 17 23.16 21.48 28.82
N SER A 18 24.45 21.34 28.49
CA SER A 18 25.41 22.45 28.45
C SER A 18 24.99 23.51 27.41
N GLY A 19 25.44 24.76 27.57
CA GLY A 19 25.07 25.88 26.70
C GLY A 19 25.31 25.65 25.20
N ALA A 20 26.25 24.75 24.84
CA ALA A 20 26.49 24.32 23.47
C ALA A 20 25.38 23.41 22.89
N GLN A 21 24.73 22.59 23.73
CA GLN A 21 23.60 21.74 23.35
C GLN A 21 22.33 22.57 23.11
N ARG A 22 22.16 23.70 23.81
CA ARG A 22 21.05 24.65 23.59
C ARG A 22 21.13 25.39 22.25
N ARG A 23 22.33 25.53 21.67
CA ARG A 23 22.54 26.18 20.35
C ARG A 23 22.14 25.29 19.16
N ARG A 24 22.07 23.96 19.33
CA ARG A 24 21.58 23.03 18.30
C ARG A 24 20.10 22.76 18.61
N GLY A 25 19.20 23.42 17.88
CA GLY A 25 17.75 23.33 18.11
C GLY A 25 17.22 21.90 18.20
N ASP A 26 16.10 21.72 18.92
CA ASP A 26 15.43 20.43 19.12
C ASP A 26 15.18 19.72 17.77
N PRO A 27 15.75 18.52 17.53
CA PRO A 27 15.55 17.76 16.30
C PRO A 27 14.08 17.54 15.93
N ARG A 28 13.18 17.53 16.93
CA ARG A 28 11.73 17.44 16.73
C ARG A 28 11.16 18.57 15.88
N ARG A 29 11.76 19.76 15.92
CA ARG A 29 11.33 20.89 15.07
C ARG A 29 11.61 20.62 13.60
N THR A 30 12.75 20.01 13.27
CA THR A 30 13.07 19.61 11.90
C THR A 30 12.11 18.52 11.42
N VAL A 31 11.83 17.52 12.26
CA VAL A 31 10.84 16.48 11.93
C VAL A 31 9.45 17.08 11.70
N ALA A 32 9.01 17.99 12.57
CA ALA A 32 7.74 18.70 12.41
C ALA A 32 7.69 19.50 11.10
N ALA A 33 8.76 20.23 10.78
CA ALA A 33 8.85 21.03 9.55
C ALA A 33 8.80 20.14 8.29
N VAL A 34 9.53 19.02 8.27
CA VAL A 34 9.48 18.06 7.16
C VAL A 34 8.07 17.49 7.02
N THR A 35 7.50 17.00 8.12
CA THR A 35 6.20 16.34 8.10
C THR A 35 5.10 17.31 7.69
N LEU A 36 5.07 18.54 8.22
CA LEU A 36 4.12 19.57 7.79
C LEU A 36 4.32 19.96 6.31
N GLY A 37 5.56 20.07 5.85
CA GLY A 37 5.86 20.32 4.44
C GLY A 37 5.33 19.21 3.54
N LEU A 38 5.44 17.95 3.96
CA LEU A 38 4.87 16.82 3.23
C LEU A 38 3.33 16.83 3.23
N HIS A 39 2.69 17.26 4.32
CA HIS A 39 1.24 17.45 4.31
C HIS A 39 0.83 18.54 3.32
N VAL A 40 1.55 19.67 3.28
CA VAL A 40 1.27 20.75 2.33
C VAL A 40 1.45 20.26 0.89
N LEU A 41 2.60 19.65 0.56
CA LEU A 41 2.84 19.10 -0.78
C LEU A 41 1.83 18.00 -1.15
N GLY A 42 1.48 17.15 -0.17
CA GLY A 42 0.43 16.16 -0.28
C GLY A 42 -0.91 16.75 -0.71
N GLN A 43 -1.31 17.86 -0.08
CA GLN A 43 -2.54 18.56 -0.41
C GLN A 43 -2.47 19.32 -1.73
N THR A 44 -1.33 19.91 -2.10
CA THR A 44 -1.29 20.88 -3.21
C THR A 44 -0.73 20.34 -4.52
N SER A 45 0.05 19.25 -4.49
CA SER A 45 0.89 18.87 -5.64
C SER A 45 1.11 17.38 -5.83
N LEU A 46 0.78 16.56 -4.84
CA LEU A 46 0.97 15.10 -4.88
C LEU A 46 -0.36 14.34 -4.79
N ASP A 47 -1.49 15.06 -4.80
CA ASP A 47 -2.83 14.49 -4.81
C ASP A 47 -3.07 13.42 -3.75
N PHE A 48 -2.57 13.66 -2.53
CA PHE A 48 -2.82 12.74 -1.43
C PHE A 48 -4.30 12.74 -1.08
N ALA A 49 -4.91 11.56 -1.18
CA ALA A 49 -6.30 11.27 -0.78
C ALA A 49 -6.48 11.32 0.76
N VAL A 50 -6.30 12.49 1.34
CA VAL A 50 -6.44 12.78 2.77
C VAL A 50 -6.95 14.21 2.92
N SER A 51 -7.84 14.47 3.89
CA SER A 51 -8.41 15.80 4.09
C SER A 51 -7.78 16.54 5.28
N VAL A 52 -7.89 17.88 5.29
CA VAL A 52 -7.45 18.73 6.39
C VAL A 52 -8.14 18.35 7.72
N PRO A 53 -9.47 18.08 7.77
CA PRO A 53 -10.11 17.53 8.96
C PRO A 53 -9.49 16.22 9.47
N GLN A 54 -9.14 15.28 8.59
CA GLN A 54 -8.49 14.02 8.98
C GLN A 54 -7.11 14.27 9.60
N ILE A 55 -6.29 15.12 8.97
CA ILE A 55 -4.94 15.48 9.44
C ILE A 55 -5.00 16.16 10.81
N THR A 56 -5.84 17.19 10.94
CA THR A 56 -5.96 17.98 12.16
C THR A 56 -6.55 17.16 13.30
N ALA A 57 -7.53 16.29 13.02
CA ALA A 57 -8.08 15.36 14.00
C ALA A 57 -7.03 14.40 14.56
N ALA A 58 -6.18 13.80 13.71
CA ALA A 58 -5.11 12.92 14.15
C ALA A 58 -4.09 13.66 15.05
N ILE A 59 -3.66 14.86 14.65
CA ILE A 59 -2.71 15.69 15.41
C ILE A 59 -3.31 16.10 16.76
N ALA A 60 -4.56 16.55 16.77
CA ALA A 60 -5.26 16.98 17.98
C ALA A 60 -5.50 15.80 18.94
N ALA A 61 -5.96 14.65 18.44
CA ALA A 61 -6.15 13.44 19.23
C ALA A 61 -4.82 12.93 19.81
N GLY A 62 -3.75 12.96 19.00
CA GLY A 62 -2.40 12.63 19.47
C GLY A 62 -1.92 13.56 20.58
N ALA A 63 -2.13 14.87 20.44
CA ALA A 63 -1.79 15.86 21.45
C ALA A 63 -2.57 15.65 22.76
N LEU A 64 -3.88 15.47 22.67
CA LEU A 64 -4.77 15.27 23.81
C LEU A 64 -4.42 13.98 24.55
N THR A 65 -4.23 12.88 23.82
CA THR A 65 -3.85 11.59 24.41
C THR A 65 -2.49 11.67 25.08
N ASP A 66 -1.56 12.45 24.53
CA ASP A 66 -0.26 12.66 25.14
C ASP A 66 -0.35 13.43 26.46
N LEU A 67 -1.14 14.50 26.49
CA LEU A 67 -1.39 15.27 27.71
C LEU A 67 -2.05 14.43 28.80
N ILE A 68 -3.10 13.69 28.45
CA ILE A 68 -3.83 12.81 29.35
C ILE A 68 -2.88 11.72 29.88
N GLY A 69 -2.21 10.99 28.99
CA GLY A 69 -1.31 9.92 29.37
C GLY A 69 -0.14 10.40 30.24
N ALA A 70 0.42 11.59 29.98
CA ALA A 70 1.46 12.18 30.82
C ALA A 70 0.94 12.46 32.23
N ARG A 71 -0.23 13.07 32.36
CA ARG A 71 -0.86 13.39 33.64
C ARG A 71 -1.23 12.14 34.43
N LEU A 72 -1.80 11.13 33.78
CA LEU A 72 -2.13 9.84 34.39
C LEU A 72 -0.88 9.05 34.82
N SER A 73 0.24 9.23 34.12
CA SER A 73 1.52 8.58 34.45
C SER A 73 2.32 9.29 35.55
N GLY A 74 1.74 10.32 36.21
CA GLY A 74 2.45 11.13 37.20
C GLY A 74 3.65 11.92 36.64
N ARG A 75 3.78 11.99 35.30
CA ARG A 75 4.80 12.81 34.65
C ARG A 75 4.30 14.25 34.74
N GLY A 76 5.15 15.17 35.20
CA GLY A 76 4.84 16.60 35.23
C GLY A 76 4.46 17.14 33.84
N TRP A 77 4.16 18.43 33.73
CA TRP A 77 3.73 19.02 32.47
C TRP A 77 4.84 18.93 31.40
N ILE A 78 4.70 17.98 30.49
CA ILE A 78 5.52 17.79 29.30
C ILE A 78 4.63 18.17 28.12
N GLY A 79 5.03 19.15 27.33
CA GLY A 79 4.21 19.61 26.19
C GLY A 79 3.90 18.49 25.19
N PRO A 80 2.77 18.56 24.46
CA PRO A 80 2.23 17.48 23.63
C PRO A 80 3.00 17.21 22.33
N ALA A 81 4.21 17.75 22.19
CA ALA A 81 4.96 17.71 20.93
C ALA A 81 5.21 16.28 20.43
N SER A 82 5.38 15.31 21.32
CA SER A 82 5.57 13.90 20.93
C SER A 82 4.26 13.29 20.39
N GLY A 83 3.13 13.57 21.05
CA GLY A 83 1.81 13.16 20.60
C GLY A 83 1.42 13.77 19.26
N MET A 84 1.65 15.07 19.09
CA MET A 84 1.40 15.77 17.83
C MET A 84 2.20 15.18 16.67
N LEU A 85 3.49 14.89 16.89
CA LEU A 85 4.32 14.24 15.87
C LEU A 85 3.84 12.82 15.54
N THR A 86 3.40 12.06 16.55
CA THR A 86 2.85 10.71 16.35
C THR A 86 1.55 10.78 15.54
N GLY A 87 0.63 11.68 15.91
CA GLY A 87 -0.62 11.89 15.18
C GLY A 87 -0.39 12.40 13.75
N SER A 88 0.59 13.29 13.55
CA SER A 88 0.98 13.76 12.23
C SER A 88 1.58 12.63 11.37
N GLY A 89 2.40 11.75 11.96
CA GLY A 89 2.91 10.56 11.26
C GLY A 89 1.81 9.58 10.88
N VAL A 90 0.81 9.38 11.75
CA VAL A 90 -0.38 8.58 11.44
C VAL A 90 -1.15 9.20 10.27
N ALA A 91 -1.42 10.51 10.30
CA ALA A 91 -2.12 11.19 9.21
C ALA A 91 -1.36 11.16 7.88
N LEU A 92 -0.03 11.21 7.92
CA LEU A 92 0.78 11.13 6.71
C LEU A 92 0.60 9.77 6.03
N VAL A 93 0.52 8.66 6.77
CA VAL A 93 0.51 7.30 6.21
C VAL A 93 -0.91 6.75 6.02
N LEU A 94 -1.85 7.03 6.91
CA LEU A 94 -3.20 6.46 6.84
C LEU A 94 -4.00 7.09 5.68
N ARG A 95 -4.63 6.26 4.86
CA ARG A 95 -5.62 6.65 3.84
C ARG A 95 -6.92 5.89 4.05
N LEU A 96 -8.03 6.55 3.73
CA LEU A 96 -9.37 5.95 3.80
C LEU A 96 -9.89 5.70 2.38
N VAL A 97 -10.37 4.49 2.12
CA VAL A 97 -11.01 4.16 0.85
C VAL A 97 -12.26 5.03 0.68
N GLY A 98 -12.35 5.71 -0.47
CA GLY A 98 -13.43 6.66 -0.78
C GLY A 98 -13.12 8.13 -0.45
N THR A 99 -11.98 8.45 0.18
CA THR A 99 -11.50 9.85 0.18
C THR A 99 -10.92 10.18 -1.20
N GLU A 100 -11.36 11.27 -1.80
CA GLU A 100 -10.89 11.73 -3.11
C GLU A 100 -9.74 12.73 -2.94
N ALA A 101 -8.81 12.73 -3.88
CA ALA A 101 -7.79 13.77 -3.96
C ALA A 101 -8.43 15.10 -4.40
N GLY A 102 -7.96 16.23 -3.86
CA GLY A 102 -8.50 17.56 -4.15
C GLY A 102 -9.68 17.99 -3.27
N ASP A 103 -10.40 17.07 -2.61
CA ASP A 103 -11.38 17.43 -1.57
C ASP A 103 -10.71 17.67 -0.22
N HIS A 104 -10.04 18.83 -0.11
CA HIS A 104 -9.26 19.20 1.07
C HIS A 104 -10.09 19.31 2.36
N TRP A 105 -11.41 19.52 2.26
CA TRP A 105 -12.26 19.81 3.40
C TRP A 105 -13.29 18.72 3.69
N ALA A 106 -13.18 17.56 3.03
CA ALA A 106 -13.98 16.38 3.32
C ALA A 106 -13.99 16.06 4.82
N THR A 107 -15.17 15.87 5.39
CA THR A 107 -15.35 15.47 6.79
C THR A 107 -15.50 13.95 6.95
N THR A 108 -15.36 13.20 5.87
CA THR A 108 -15.47 11.73 5.91
C THR A 108 -14.31 11.11 6.68
N GLY A 109 -14.62 10.22 7.63
CA GLY A 109 -13.63 9.38 8.31
C GLY A 109 -12.62 10.08 9.24
N TRP A 110 -12.77 11.37 9.54
CA TRP A 110 -11.92 12.04 10.55
C TRP A 110 -11.94 11.35 11.93
N PRO A 111 -13.04 10.73 12.43
CA PRO A 111 -13.03 10.05 13.72
C PRO A 111 -12.08 8.84 13.72
N LEU A 112 -11.95 8.16 12.59
CA LEU A 112 -11.04 7.03 12.44
C LEU A 112 -9.59 7.48 12.61
N PHE A 113 -9.20 8.58 11.95
CA PHE A 113 -7.87 9.17 12.09
C PHE A 113 -7.57 9.55 13.55
N ALA A 114 -8.55 10.14 14.24
CA ALA A 114 -8.42 10.47 15.65
C ALA A 114 -8.22 9.22 16.53
N VAL A 115 -9.01 8.17 16.31
CA VAL A 115 -8.93 6.91 17.07
C VAL A 115 -7.60 6.19 16.83
N VAL A 116 -7.15 6.09 15.57
CA VAL A 116 -5.87 5.45 15.24
C VAL A 116 -4.71 6.24 15.85
N ALA A 117 -4.73 7.57 15.78
CA ALA A 117 -3.71 8.42 16.39
C ALA A 117 -3.71 8.33 17.93
N ALA A 118 -4.90 8.33 18.56
CA ALA A 118 -5.04 8.15 19.99
C ALA A 118 -4.53 6.77 20.44
N GLY A 119 -4.91 5.69 19.74
CA GLY A 119 -4.42 4.34 20.01
C GLY A 119 -2.90 4.21 19.86
N SER A 120 -2.35 4.84 18.80
CA SER A 120 -0.91 4.94 18.56
C SER A 120 -0.20 5.59 19.74
N VAL A 121 -0.68 6.75 20.20
CA VAL A 121 -0.08 7.46 21.33
C VAL A 121 -0.30 6.71 22.65
N ALA A 122 -1.47 6.11 22.86
CA ALA A 122 -1.78 5.33 24.06
C ALA A 122 -0.87 4.11 24.21
N SER A 123 -0.47 3.48 23.11
CA SER A 123 0.45 2.33 23.11
C SER A 123 1.77 2.63 23.86
N LYS A 124 2.26 3.87 23.81
CA LYS A 124 3.50 4.27 24.51
C LYS A 124 3.36 4.32 26.03
N TYR A 125 2.13 4.39 26.53
CA TYR A 125 1.81 4.43 27.95
C TYR A 125 1.48 3.03 28.49
N VAL A 126 0.81 2.21 27.66
CA VAL A 126 0.36 0.86 28.04
C VAL A 126 1.45 -0.20 27.80
N ILE A 127 2.10 -0.17 26.64
CA ILE A 127 3.07 -1.20 26.21
C ILE A 127 4.48 -0.71 26.52
N ARG A 128 4.91 -0.96 27.76
CA ARG A 128 6.19 -0.49 28.29
C ARG A 128 6.98 -1.63 28.91
N HIS A 129 8.29 -1.51 28.83
CA HIS A 129 9.21 -2.36 29.59
C HIS A 129 10.16 -1.44 30.35
N ARG A 130 10.08 -1.51 31.69
CA ARG A 130 10.68 -0.52 32.60
C ARG A 130 10.15 0.88 32.25
N ASP A 131 11.04 1.88 32.17
CA ASP A 131 10.65 3.27 31.91
C ASP A 131 10.47 3.66 30.44
N HIS A 132 10.61 2.72 29.51
CA HIS A 132 10.58 2.99 28.08
C HIS A 132 9.41 2.28 27.38
N HIS A 133 8.84 2.93 26.37
CA HIS A 133 7.91 2.25 25.47
C HIS A 133 8.69 1.30 24.57
N LEU A 134 8.11 0.12 24.32
CA LEU A 134 8.75 -0.92 23.53
C LEU A 134 8.60 -0.70 22.03
N LEU A 135 7.41 -0.27 21.61
CA LEU A 135 7.03 -0.19 20.22
C LEU A 135 7.16 1.24 19.70
N ASN A 136 7.43 1.38 18.40
CA ASN A 136 7.22 2.65 17.72
C ASN A 136 5.70 2.95 17.70
N PRO A 137 5.23 4.04 18.33
CA PRO A 137 3.82 4.24 18.60
C PRO A 137 2.98 4.43 17.32
N SER A 138 3.45 5.23 16.36
CA SER A 138 2.72 5.42 15.09
C SER A 138 2.72 4.13 14.27
N ASN A 139 3.86 3.47 14.18
CA ASN A 139 3.99 2.22 13.43
C ASN A 139 3.09 1.11 13.99
N ALA A 140 3.06 0.92 15.32
CA ALA A 140 2.21 -0.08 15.96
C ALA A 140 0.72 0.21 15.75
N GLY A 141 0.29 1.47 15.92
CA GLY A 141 -1.11 1.83 15.72
C GLY A 141 -1.56 1.70 14.27
N LEU A 142 -0.69 2.04 13.30
CA LEU A 142 -0.97 1.85 11.87
C LEU A 142 -1.11 0.36 11.51
N VAL A 143 -0.18 -0.50 11.96
CA VAL A 143 -0.27 -1.95 11.73
C VAL A 143 -1.57 -2.52 12.27
N VAL A 144 -1.94 -2.17 13.51
CA VAL A 144 -3.22 -2.62 14.10
C VAL A 144 -4.41 -2.11 13.29
N ALA A 145 -4.41 -0.84 12.89
CA ALA A 145 -5.48 -0.27 12.08
C ALA A 145 -5.65 -1.01 10.75
N PHE A 146 -4.57 -1.26 10.01
CA PHE A 146 -4.65 -1.94 8.71
C PHE A 146 -5.10 -3.40 8.85
N LEU A 147 -4.61 -4.11 9.86
CA LEU A 147 -5.04 -5.51 10.11
C LEU A 147 -6.51 -5.62 10.51
N LEU A 148 -7.05 -4.65 11.25
CA LEU A 148 -8.45 -4.66 11.70
C LEU A 148 -9.43 -4.16 10.63
N LEU A 149 -9.03 -3.17 9.84
CA LEU A 149 -9.91 -2.53 8.85
C LEU A 149 -9.88 -3.23 7.49
N GLY A 150 -8.73 -3.82 7.12
CA GLY A 150 -8.49 -4.40 5.81
C GLY A 150 -8.41 -3.36 4.69
N SER A 151 -7.97 -3.83 3.52
CA SER A 151 -7.81 -3.02 2.30
C SER A 151 -9.12 -2.44 1.78
N ALA A 152 -10.27 -3.00 2.16
CA ALA A 152 -11.59 -2.50 1.76
C ALA A 152 -11.95 -1.15 2.42
N ARG A 153 -11.29 -0.77 3.53
CA ARG A 153 -11.61 0.45 4.28
C ARG A 153 -10.44 1.40 4.46
N ALA A 154 -9.23 0.87 4.65
CA ALA A 154 -8.06 1.68 4.89
C ALA A 154 -6.83 1.16 4.14
N GLU A 155 -6.00 2.08 3.70
CA GLU A 155 -4.80 1.79 2.92
C GLU A 155 -3.61 2.58 3.51
N PRO A 156 -2.40 2.03 3.51
CA PRO A 156 -1.20 2.83 3.74
C PRO A 156 -0.85 3.65 2.49
N LEU A 157 -0.34 4.87 2.69
CA LEU A 157 0.11 5.78 1.63
C LEU A 157 0.99 5.06 0.60
N ASP A 158 0.74 5.31 -0.68
CA ASP A 158 1.42 4.74 -1.85
C ASP A 158 2.95 4.72 -1.74
N LEU A 159 3.56 3.60 -2.12
CA LEU A 159 5.02 3.44 -2.23
C LEU A 159 5.57 4.41 -3.26
N TRP A 160 4.80 4.69 -4.31
CA TRP A 160 5.16 5.61 -5.38
C TRP A 160 4.15 6.74 -5.48
N TRP A 161 4.64 7.97 -5.60
CA TRP A 161 3.80 9.19 -5.61
C TRP A 161 3.65 9.80 -7.00
N GLY A 162 3.85 8.99 -8.04
CA GLY A 162 3.72 9.40 -9.43
C GLY A 162 5.03 9.79 -10.13
N PRO A 163 4.96 10.26 -11.39
CA PRO A 163 6.13 10.68 -12.17
C PRO A 163 6.92 11.82 -11.50
N LEU A 164 8.18 12.01 -11.91
CA LEU A 164 9.00 13.10 -11.41
C LEU A 164 8.40 14.47 -11.76
N SER A 165 7.77 15.08 -10.75
CA SER A 165 7.22 16.44 -10.79
C SER A 165 8.00 17.38 -9.86
N PRO A 166 7.89 18.71 -10.02
CA PRO A 166 8.48 19.66 -9.07
C PRO A 166 8.05 19.42 -7.62
N GLY A 167 6.78 19.03 -7.41
CA GLY A 167 6.25 18.66 -6.10
C GLY A 167 6.93 17.43 -5.51
N LEU A 168 7.13 16.37 -6.32
CA LEU A 168 7.81 15.16 -5.88
C LEU A 168 9.30 15.40 -5.60
N VAL A 169 9.98 16.20 -6.43
CA VAL A 169 11.36 16.61 -6.18
C VAL A 169 11.47 17.40 -4.87
N ALA A 170 10.56 18.35 -4.61
CA ALA A 170 10.52 19.08 -3.35
C ALA A 170 10.30 18.14 -2.16
N ALA A 171 9.43 17.14 -2.30
CA ALA A 171 9.19 16.15 -1.27
C ALA A 171 10.43 15.29 -0.98
N TYR A 172 11.12 14.79 -2.02
CA TYR A 172 12.39 14.09 -1.85
C TYR A 172 13.44 14.96 -1.16
N LEU A 173 13.55 16.24 -1.53
CA LEU A 173 14.47 17.17 -0.88
C LEU A 173 14.12 17.32 0.61
N LEU A 174 12.85 17.50 0.97
CA LEU A 174 12.41 17.58 2.36
C LEU A 174 12.74 16.29 3.14
N ILE A 175 12.40 15.13 2.59
CA ILE A 175 12.61 13.82 3.20
C ILE A 175 14.11 13.56 3.40
N VAL A 176 14.88 13.63 2.32
CA VAL A 176 16.31 13.25 2.31
C VAL A 176 17.12 14.29 3.08
N VAL A 177 17.00 15.59 2.78
CA VAL A 177 17.80 16.61 3.46
C VAL A 177 17.40 16.72 4.93
N GLY A 178 16.10 16.75 5.23
CA GLY A 178 15.60 16.82 6.59
C GLY A 178 15.96 15.57 7.41
N GLY A 179 15.71 14.39 6.85
CA GLY A 179 15.99 13.11 7.48
C GLY A 179 17.48 12.89 7.71
N VAL A 180 18.32 13.10 6.70
CA VAL A 180 19.78 12.99 6.84
C VAL A 180 20.30 14.01 7.85
N SER A 181 19.79 15.24 7.85
CA SER A 181 20.20 16.26 8.82
C SER A 181 19.90 15.87 10.26
N VAL A 182 18.70 15.33 10.54
CA VAL A 182 18.32 14.83 11.87
C VAL A 182 19.18 13.63 12.26
N ASN A 183 19.30 12.64 11.38
CA ASN A 183 20.03 11.40 11.66
C ASN A 183 21.54 11.59 11.79
N ARG A 184 22.13 12.58 11.08
CA ARG A 184 23.52 13.03 11.31
C ARG A 184 23.71 13.57 12.72
N ARG A 185 22.81 14.43 13.18
CA ARG A 185 22.87 15.03 14.53
C ARG A 185 22.71 13.99 15.64
N LEU A 186 21.93 12.94 15.40
CA LEU A 186 21.66 11.87 16.34
C LEU A 186 22.66 10.68 16.25
N GLY A 187 23.56 10.68 15.27
CA GLY A 187 24.50 9.57 15.04
C GLY A 187 23.83 8.28 14.57
N LEU A 188 22.74 8.38 13.82
CA LEU A 188 21.90 7.26 13.36
C LEU A 188 22.12 6.87 11.90
N LEU A 189 22.98 7.60 11.17
CA LEU A 189 23.28 7.27 9.77
C LEU A 189 23.75 5.82 9.53
N PRO A 190 24.61 5.20 10.37
CA PRO A 190 25.01 3.82 10.15
C PRO A 190 23.84 2.82 10.21
N LEU A 191 22.82 3.09 11.02
CA LEU A 191 21.60 2.29 11.09
C LEU A 191 20.79 2.41 9.80
N VAL A 192 20.60 3.64 9.30
CA VAL A 192 19.88 3.91 8.05
C VAL A 192 20.61 3.29 6.86
N ALA A 193 21.93 3.44 6.79
CA ALA A 193 22.74 2.84 5.73
C ALA A 193 22.70 1.30 5.76
N SER A 194 22.75 0.70 6.96
CA SER A 194 22.65 -0.76 7.09
C SER A 194 21.29 -1.29 6.66
N PHE A 195 20.21 -0.58 7.01
CA PHE A 195 18.86 -0.89 6.53
C PHE A 195 18.80 -0.79 5.00
N GLY A 196 19.18 0.35 4.44
CA GLY A 196 19.07 0.61 3.00
C GLY A 196 19.88 -0.39 2.16
N ALA A 197 21.12 -0.69 2.57
CA ALA A 197 21.96 -1.65 1.86
C ALA A 197 21.38 -3.07 1.89
N THR A 198 20.89 -3.52 3.06
CA THR A 198 20.32 -4.87 3.20
C THR A 198 18.98 -4.98 2.50
N PHE A 199 18.13 -3.95 2.62
CA PHE A 199 16.84 -3.87 1.97
C PHE A 199 17.00 -3.88 0.44
N ALA A 200 17.88 -3.05 -0.12
CA ALA A 200 18.12 -3.00 -1.56
C ALA A 200 18.69 -4.33 -2.11
N ALA A 201 19.61 -4.97 -1.39
CA ALA A 201 20.15 -6.27 -1.78
C ALA A 201 19.10 -7.37 -1.74
N ALA A 202 18.32 -7.46 -0.65
CA ALA A 202 17.26 -8.45 -0.49
C ALA A 202 16.14 -8.23 -1.53
N ALA A 203 15.72 -6.99 -1.74
CA ALA A 203 14.73 -6.63 -2.77
C ALA A 203 15.25 -7.00 -4.18
N GLY A 204 16.55 -6.86 -4.42
CA GLY A 204 17.18 -7.24 -5.69
C GLY A 204 17.11 -8.74 -5.95
N VAL A 205 17.33 -9.55 -4.91
CA VAL A 205 17.14 -11.01 -4.99
C VAL A 205 15.67 -11.35 -5.26
N LEU A 206 14.75 -10.71 -4.57
CA LEU A 206 13.31 -10.95 -4.72
C LEU A 206 12.83 -10.59 -6.15
N ALA A 207 13.25 -9.43 -6.66
CA ALA A 207 13.00 -8.96 -8.01
C ALA A 207 13.60 -9.87 -9.08
N ALA A 208 14.87 -10.29 -8.93
CA ALA A 208 15.53 -11.18 -9.88
C ALA A 208 14.87 -12.57 -9.99
N TRP A 209 13.99 -12.92 -9.05
CA TRP A 209 13.22 -14.16 -9.04
C TRP A 209 11.72 -13.94 -9.32
N GLY A 210 11.36 -12.88 -10.08
CA GLY A 210 10.02 -12.74 -10.65
C GLY A 210 8.92 -12.42 -9.65
N HIS A 211 9.25 -11.80 -8.52
CA HIS A 211 8.22 -11.28 -7.61
C HIS A 211 7.51 -10.10 -8.25
N CYS A 212 6.20 -10.03 -8.03
CA CYS A 212 5.33 -8.97 -8.50
C CYS A 212 4.29 -8.62 -7.45
N PHE A 213 3.83 -7.37 -7.45
CA PHE A 213 2.60 -7.00 -6.76
C PHE A 213 1.75 -6.06 -7.60
N THR A 214 0.45 -6.02 -7.33
CA THR A 214 -0.46 -4.99 -7.85
C THR A 214 -0.45 -3.76 -6.97
N ALA A 215 -0.57 -2.59 -7.59
CA ALA A 215 -0.58 -1.30 -6.93
C ALA A 215 -1.66 -0.41 -7.53
N ARG A 216 -2.27 0.45 -6.71
CA ARG A 216 -3.36 1.31 -7.17
C ARG A 216 -2.94 2.36 -8.20
N TRP A 217 -1.68 2.77 -8.14
CA TRP A 217 -1.08 3.78 -9.01
C TRP A 217 -0.44 3.16 -10.27
N SER A 218 -0.48 1.84 -10.42
CA SER A 218 0.06 1.14 -11.58
C SER A 218 -1.04 0.34 -12.26
N PHE A 219 -1.11 0.43 -13.59
CA PHE A 219 -2.06 -0.38 -14.33
C PHE A 219 -1.60 -1.83 -14.41
N ASP A 220 -0.32 -2.03 -14.75
CA ASP A 220 0.30 -3.35 -14.84
C ASP A 220 0.86 -3.77 -13.47
N PRO A 221 1.01 -5.08 -13.22
CA PRO A 221 1.76 -5.57 -12.07
C PRO A 221 3.20 -5.00 -12.05
N VAL A 222 3.66 -4.60 -10.87
CA VAL A 222 5.01 -4.07 -10.68
C VAL A 222 5.96 -5.24 -10.43
N CYS A 223 6.76 -5.60 -11.43
CA CYS A 223 7.61 -6.79 -11.44
C CYS A 223 9.11 -6.47 -11.60
N ASP A 224 9.97 -7.47 -11.34
CA ASP A 224 11.37 -7.51 -11.75
C ASP A 224 12.18 -6.23 -11.41
N ALA A 225 12.93 -5.69 -12.38
CA ALA A 225 13.76 -4.50 -12.18
C ALA A 225 12.91 -3.26 -11.82
N HIS A 226 11.67 -3.18 -12.31
CA HIS A 226 10.75 -2.09 -11.97
C HIS A 226 10.35 -2.15 -10.50
N LEU A 227 10.02 -3.33 -9.98
CA LEU A 227 9.80 -3.58 -8.55
C LEU A 227 10.99 -3.13 -7.71
N TRP A 228 12.21 -3.55 -8.09
CA TRP A 228 13.40 -3.17 -7.33
C TRP A 228 13.58 -1.65 -7.28
N TRP A 229 13.42 -0.98 -8.42
CA TRP A 229 13.53 0.47 -8.52
C TRP A 229 12.47 1.17 -7.66
N ILE A 230 11.21 0.75 -7.73
CA ILE A 230 10.12 1.28 -6.91
C ILE A 230 10.46 1.13 -5.43
N LEU A 231 10.85 -0.06 -4.97
CA LEU A 231 11.14 -0.30 -3.55
C LEU A 231 12.34 0.51 -3.04
N VAL A 232 13.42 0.58 -3.80
CA VAL A 232 14.67 1.23 -3.36
C VAL A 232 14.61 2.74 -3.44
N THR A 233 13.83 3.29 -4.38
CA THR A 233 13.69 4.74 -4.56
C THR A 233 12.39 5.30 -3.98
N SER A 234 11.51 4.45 -3.44
CA SER A 234 10.22 4.87 -2.87
C SER A 234 10.36 6.02 -1.85
N PRO A 235 9.60 7.12 -2.02
CA PRO A 235 9.49 8.17 -1.01
C PRO A 235 9.03 7.63 0.36
N GLU A 236 8.08 6.68 0.36
CA GLU A 236 7.55 6.09 1.58
C GLU A 236 8.59 5.21 2.30
N VAL A 237 9.40 4.44 1.57
CA VAL A 237 10.53 3.70 2.15
C VAL A 237 11.58 4.66 2.72
N PHE A 238 11.80 5.81 2.10
CA PHE A 238 12.67 6.86 2.67
C PHE A 238 12.07 7.49 3.92
N VAL A 239 10.76 7.77 3.96
CA VAL A 239 10.07 8.24 5.17
C VAL A 239 10.22 7.22 6.29
N PHE A 240 9.97 5.94 6.02
CA PHE A 240 10.15 4.84 6.95
C PHE A 240 11.59 4.79 7.47
N ALA A 241 12.60 4.76 6.58
CA ALA A 241 13.99 4.60 6.96
C ALA A 241 14.55 5.80 7.73
N LEU A 242 14.12 7.03 7.39
CA LEU A 242 14.69 8.25 7.95
C LEU A 242 13.95 8.78 9.18
N PHE A 243 12.66 8.46 9.36
CA PHE A 243 11.85 9.03 10.44
C PHE A 243 11.14 8.00 11.32
N MET A 244 10.82 6.80 10.83
CA MET A 244 10.16 5.77 11.64
C MET A 244 11.16 4.80 12.27
N LEU A 245 12.07 4.27 11.47
CA LEU A 245 13.11 3.33 11.90
C LEU A 245 14.06 3.97 12.92
N THR A 246 14.25 5.28 12.84
CA THR A 246 15.25 6.06 13.59
C THR A 246 14.71 6.68 14.88
N ASP A 247 13.55 6.25 15.38
CA ASP A 247 13.04 6.71 16.68
C ASP A 247 14.05 6.33 17.80
N PRO A 248 14.70 7.31 18.44
CA PRO A 248 15.78 7.06 19.39
C PRO A 248 15.32 6.29 20.63
N ARG A 249 14.01 6.21 20.89
CA ARG A 249 13.48 5.48 22.05
C ARG A 249 13.30 3.99 21.79
N THR A 250 13.15 3.57 20.54
CA THR A 250 12.80 2.18 20.16
C THR A 250 13.93 1.42 19.49
N ILE A 251 15.08 2.07 19.24
CA ILE A 251 16.30 1.45 18.69
C ILE A 251 17.32 1.04 19.77
N PRO A 252 18.24 0.09 19.50
CA PRO A 252 19.26 -0.31 20.45
C PRO A 252 20.17 0.85 20.90
N SER A 253 20.76 0.73 22.10
CA SER A 253 21.60 1.79 22.66
C SER A 253 23.01 1.81 22.04
N SER A 254 23.59 0.65 21.75
CA SER A 254 24.95 0.55 21.23
C SER A 254 25.05 0.80 19.71
N PRO A 255 26.09 1.51 19.21
CA PRO A 255 26.25 1.78 17.79
C PRO A 255 26.31 0.52 16.92
N ARG A 256 26.96 -0.54 17.40
CA ARG A 256 27.04 -1.83 16.67
C ARG A 256 25.69 -2.53 16.62
N ALA A 257 24.94 -2.57 17.74
CA ALA A 257 23.61 -3.17 17.73
C ALA A 257 22.64 -2.39 16.84
N ARG A 258 22.80 -1.07 16.67
CA ARG A 258 22.01 -0.27 15.74
C ARG A 258 22.24 -0.66 14.27
N VAL A 259 23.48 -0.95 13.88
CA VAL A 259 23.80 -1.46 12.53
C VAL A 259 23.15 -2.82 12.31
N VAL A 260 23.35 -3.77 13.24
CA VAL A 260 22.74 -5.11 13.15
C VAL A 260 21.22 -5.00 13.10
N PHE A 261 20.62 -4.15 13.93
CA PHE A 261 19.18 -3.89 13.94
C PHE A 261 18.69 -3.35 12.59
N GLY A 262 19.38 -2.35 12.02
CA GLY A 262 19.05 -1.83 10.69
C GLY A 262 19.10 -2.92 9.61
N GLY A 263 20.15 -3.74 9.59
CA GLY A 263 20.26 -4.88 8.66
C GLY A 263 19.17 -5.92 8.85
N LEU A 264 18.85 -6.30 10.09
CA LEU A 264 17.77 -7.24 10.41
C LEU A 264 16.40 -6.71 9.97
N VAL A 265 16.11 -5.42 10.19
CA VAL A 265 14.86 -4.81 9.71
C VAL A 265 14.85 -4.75 8.19
N GLY A 266 15.96 -4.41 7.53
CA GLY A 266 16.05 -4.36 6.07
C GLY A 266 15.80 -5.71 5.41
N PHE A 267 16.44 -6.77 5.91
CA PHE A 267 16.19 -8.13 5.44
C PHE A 267 14.79 -8.62 5.80
N GLY A 268 14.38 -8.44 7.06
CA GLY A 268 13.09 -8.88 7.57
C GLY A 268 11.91 -8.22 6.84
N ALA A 269 12.06 -6.96 6.43
CA ALA A 269 11.04 -6.23 5.69
C ALA A 269 10.79 -6.87 4.33
N VAL A 270 11.85 -7.18 3.58
CA VAL A 270 11.74 -7.84 2.27
C VAL A 270 11.23 -9.28 2.44
N LEU A 271 11.69 -10.00 3.45
CA LEU A 271 11.21 -11.35 3.73
C LEU A 271 9.71 -11.37 4.09
N ALA A 272 9.26 -10.40 4.88
CA ALA A 272 7.87 -10.30 5.32
C ALA A 272 6.93 -9.86 4.18
N LEU A 273 7.39 -8.99 3.27
CA LEU A 273 6.58 -8.57 2.12
C LEU A 273 6.55 -9.59 0.98
N ALA A 274 7.58 -10.45 0.86
CA ALA A 274 7.71 -11.43 -0.22
C ALA A 274 6.46 -12.30 -0.51
N PRO A 275 5.68 -12.79 0.48
CA PRO A 275 4.49 -13.59 0.18
C PRO A 275 3.30 -12.79 -0.35
N PHE A 276 3.32 -11.46 -0.25
CA PHE A 276 2.19 -10.62 -0.63
C PHE A 276 2.28 -10.17 -2.08
N ASP A 277 1.13 -10.15 -2.73
CA ASP A 277 0.94 -9.88 -4.14
C ASP A 277 0.18 -8.57 -4.38
N THR A 278 -0.11 -7.84 -3.30
CA THR A 278 -0.68 -6.49 -3.30
C THR A 278 0.22 -5.54 -2.53
N GLU A 279 0.24 -4.27 -2.96
CA GLU A 279 0.98 -3.20 -2.29
C GLU A 279 0.53 -3.02 -0.83
N PHE A 280 -0.78 -3.17 -0.55
CA PHE A 280 -1.32 -3.16 0.81
C PHE A 280 -0.61 -4.17 1.71
N GLY A 281 -0.57 -5.45 1.30
CA GLY A 281 0.07 -6.51 2.07
C GLY A 281 1.57 -6.24 2.26
N ALA A 282 2.25 -5.82 1.20
CA ALA A 282 3.68 -5.51 1.23
C ALA A 282 4.01 -4.37 2.23
N LYS A 283 3.23 -3.30 2.26
CA LYS A 283 3.41 -2.20 3.21
C LYS A 283 3.07 -2.58 4.65
N VAL A 284 1.97 -3.29 4.86
CA VAL A 284 1.61 -3.76 6.21
C VAL A 284 2.71 -4.67 6.75
N ALA A 285 3.32 -5.52 5.91
CA ALA A 285 4.45 -6.36 6.28
C ALA A 285 5.73 -5.57 6.61
N LEU A 286 6.04 -4.52 5.82
CA LEU A 286 7.15 -3.59 6.10
C LEU A 286 6.99 -2.94 7.49
N LEU A 287 5.81 -2.38 7.77
CA LEU A 287 5.50 -1.76 9.07
C LEU A 287 5.50 -2.81 10.20
N ALA A 288 4.89 -3.98 10.00
CA ALA A 288 4.85 -5.06 10.98
C ALA A 288 6.25 -5.53 11.37
N THR A 289 7.19 -5.60 10.41
CA THR A 289 8.59 -5.94 10.66
C THR A 289 9.21 -5.00 11.68
N LEU A 290 9.01 -3.68 11.55
CA LEU A 290 9.52 -2.72 12.53
C LEU A 290 8.86 -2.88 13.90
N THR A 291 7.56 -3.16 13.97
CA THR A 291 6.85 -3.44 15.23
C THR A 291 7.46 -4.67 15.93
N VAL A 292 7.69 -5.76 15.20
CA VAL A 292 8.29 -6.97 15.74
C VAL A 292 9.74 -6.72 16.16
N ALA A 293 10.53 -6.04 15.32
CA ALA A 293 11.93 -5.75 15.63
C ALA A 293 12.08 -4.86 16.87
N THR A 294 11.24 -3.82 17.02
CA THR A 294 11.24 -2.95 18.21
C THR A 294 10.82 -3.71 19.47
N ALA A 295 9.83 -4.61 19.39
CA ALA A 295 9.49 -5.52 20.49
C ALA A 295 10.66 -6.46 20.86
N ALA A 296 11.36 -7.01 19.86
CA ALA A 296 12.49 -7.92 20.04
C ALA A 296 13.83 -7.22 20.35
N ARG A 297 13.85 -5.88 20.42
CA ARG A 297 15.06 -5.06 20.54
C ARG A 297 15.98 -5.51 21.68
N SER A 298 15.41 -5.82 22.85
CA SER A 298 16.19 -6.24 24.03
C SER A 298 16.90 -7.58 23.83
N LEU A 299 16.30 -8.49 23.04
CA LEU A 299 16.91 -9.77 22.67
C LEU A 299 18.05 -9.55 21.67
N ILE A 300 17.83 -8.70 20.66
CA ILE A 300 18.85 -8.34 19.67
C ILE A 300 20.07 -7.71 20.35
N GLU A 301 19.84 -6.78 21.28
CA GLU A 301 20.92 -6.11 22.01
C GLU A 301 21.71 -7.10 22.88
N ARG A 302 21.03 -8.02 23.59
CA ARG A 302 21.70 -9.09 24.36
C ARG A 302 22.47 -10.05 23.46
N ALA A 303 21.95 -10.42 22.30
CA ALA A 303 22.63 -11.30 21.34
C ALA A 303 23.90 -10.66 20.79
N VAL A 304 23.85 -9.36 20.46
CA VAL A 304 25.03 -8.62 19.98
C VAL A 304 26.08 -8.48 21.08
N VAL A 305 25.68 -8.12 22.31
CA VAL A 305 26.61 -7.99 23.43
C VAL A 305 27.22 -9.34 23.81
N SER A 306 26.44 -10.41 23.89
CA SER A 306 26.94 -11.76 24.20
C SER A 306 27.82 -12.35 23.09
N GLY A 307 27.51 -12.06 21.83
CA GLY A 307 28.35 -12.43 20.68
C GLY A 307 29.70 -11.70 20.70
N LEU A 308 29.74 -10.44 21.15
CA LEU A 308 30.98 -9.69 21.37
C LEU A 308 31.73 -10.14 22.64
N ALA A 309 31.00 -10.58 23.66
CA ALA A 309 31.53 -11.06 24.94
C ALA A 309 31.89 -12.54 24.94
N ARG A 310 31.79 -13.24 23.80
CA ARG A 310 32.55 -14.47 23.56
C ARG A 310 33.92 -14.05 23.02
N PRO A 311 34.98 -13.93 23.86
CA PRO A 311 36.31 -14.10 23.30
C PRO A 311 36.33 -15.46 22.62
N ALA A 312 37.19 -15.63 21.62
CA ALA A 312 37.57 -16.95 21.17
C ALA A 312 38.21 -17.69 22.36
N ALA A 313 37.39 -18.29 23.22
CA ALA A 313 37.80 -19.21 24.27
C ALA A 313 38.27 -20.46 23.53
N GLY A 314 39.57 -20.47 23.28
CA GLY A 314 40.28 -21.39 22.41
C GLY A 314 41.72 -20.92 22.28
N GLU A 315 42.35 -20.61 23.42
CA GLU A 315 43.80 -20.55 23.54
C GLU A 315 44.35 -21.96 23.33
N GLY A 316 44.48 -22.33 22.06
CA GLY A 316 45.31 -23.41 21.57
C GLY A 316 46.26 -22.80 20.56
N ARG A 317 47.53 -22.64 20.95
CA ARG A 317 48.63 -22.21 20.10
C ARG A 317 48.56 -22.93 18.74
N GLY A 318 48.38 -22.19 17.64
CA GLY A 318 48.62 -22.69 16.29
C GLY A 318 47.44 -22.76 15.30
N ALA A 319 46.25 -22.24 15.61
CA ALA A 319 45.16 -22.23 14.63
C ALA A 319 45.02 -20.86 13.95
N VAL A 320 45.67 -20.68 12.80
CA VAL A 320 45.20 -19.73 11.78
C VAL A 320 43.77 -20.16 11.44
N ARG A 321 42.74 -19.54 12.05
CA ARG A 321 41.38 -19.68 11.52
C ARG A 321 41.43 -19.19 10.09
N PRO A 322 41.33 -20.05 9.07
CA PRO A 322 41.56 -19.59 7.71
C PRO A 322 40.42 -18.62 7.42
N ARG A 323 40.76 -17.41 6.93
CA ARG A 323 39.76 -16.44 6.44
C ARG A 323 38.72 -17.10 5.53
N ALA A 324 39.09 -18.20 4.86
CA ALA A 324 38.21 -19.08 4.10
C ALA A 324 37.04 -19.67 4.89
N ALA A 325 37.21 -20.10 6.15
CA ALA A 325 36.12 -20.67 6.96
C ALA A 325 35.10 -19.60 7.37
N THR A 326 35.55 -18.39 7.70
CA THR A 326 34.66 -17.26 7.99
C THR A 326 33.93 -16.76 6.73
N VAL A 327 34.64 -16.72 5.59
CA VAL A 327 34.02 -16.37 4.30
C VAL A 327 32.99 -17.43 3.90
N GLY A 328 33.30 -18.71 4.05
CA GLY A 328 32.38 -19.81 3.78
C GLY A 328 31.10 -19.74 4.62
N ALA A 329 31.21 -19.44 5.92
CA ALA A 329 30.04 -19.27 6.79
C ALA A 329 29.16 -18.07 6.40
N VAL A 330 29.77 -16.94 6.02
CA VAL A 330 29.03 -15.75 5.55
C VAL A 330 28.33 -16.03 4.23
N LEU A 331 29.01 -16.70 3.29
CA LEU A 331 28.42 -17.11 2.01
C LEU A 331 27.26 -18.10 2.22
N ALA A 332 27.42 -19.08 3.11
CA ALA A 332 26.36 -20.02 3.44
C ALA A 332 25.13 -19.31 4.04
N LEU A 333 25.34 -18.36 4.96
CA LEU A 333 24.25 -17.56 5.53
C LEU A 333 23.56 -16.70 4.46
N ALA A 334 24.33 -16.08 3.55
CA ALA A 334 23.80 -15.30 2.44
C ALA A 334 22.97 -16.17 1.48
N LEU A 335 23.42 -17.40 1.19
CA LEU A 335 22.68 -18.36 0.37
C LEU A 335 21.38 -18.79 1.04
N VAL A 336 21.40 -19.08 2.34
CA VAL A 336 20.17 -19.42 3.10
C VAL A 336 19.21 -18.23 3.12
N ALA A 337 19.72 -17.02 3.33
CA ALA A 337 18.93 -15.80 3.28
C ALA A 337 18.28 -15.61 1.89
N ALA A 338 19.05 -15.74 0.81
CA ALA A 338 18.53 -15.66 -0.55
C ALA A 338 17.49 -16.76 -0.83
N ALA A 339 17.77 -18.02 -0.46
CA ALA A 339 16.83 -19.13 -0.62
C ALA A 339 15.52 -18.88 0.14
N SER A 340 15.58 -18.32 1.35
CA SER A 340 14.39 -17.99 2.13
C SER A 340 13.53 -16.92 1.46
N LEU A 341 14.14 -15.90 0.83
CA LEU A 341 13.41 -14.89 0.04
C LEU A 341 12.75 -15.52 -1.19
N VAL A 342 13.47 -16.41 -1.88
CA VAL A 342 12.94 -17.13 -3.06
C VAL A 342 11.75 -18.00 -2.69
N VAL A 343 11.82 -18.72 -1.56
CA VAL A 343 10.72 -19.57 -1.09
C VAL A 343 9.54 -18.71 -0.62
N ALA A 344 9.80 -17.66 0.16
CA ALA A 344 8.75 -16.75 0.65
C ALA A 344 8.05 -16.00 -0.49
N GLY A 345 8.77 -15.67 -1.56
CA GLY A 345 8.26 -14.96 -2.73
C GLY A 345 7.39 -15.79 -3.67
N ALA A 346 7.40 -17.12 -3.55
CA ALA A 346 6.72 -18.02 -4.47
C ALA A 346 5.21 -17.74 -4.68
N PRO A 347 4.41 -17.37 -3.66
CA PRO A 347 2.98 -17.09 -3.86
C PRO A 347 2.71 -15.94 -4.83
N ALA A 348 3.49 -14.86 -4.74
CA ALA A 348 3.27 -13.60 -5.46
C ALA A 348 3.81 -13.60 -6.91
N ARG A 349 4.55 -14.63 -7.32
CA ARG A 349 5.00 -14.78 -8.73
C ARG A 349 3.88 -15.04 -9.71
N ARG A 350 2.71 -15.49 -9.23
CA ARG A 350 1.58 -15.90 -10.06
C ARG A 350 0.87 -14.74 -10.75
N ILE A 351 1.08 -13.50 -10.29
CA ILE A 351 0.46 -12.31 -10.88
C ILE A 351 1.15 -11.89 -12.18
N ALA A 352 2.43 -12.22 -12.38
CA ALA A 352 3.18 -11.89 -13.60
C ALA A 352 2.53 -12.46 -14.88
N ASP A 353 1.73 -13.53 -14.75
CA ASP A 353 1.05 -14.20 -15.84
C ASP A 353 -0.29 -13.56 -16.24
N ALA A 354 -0.79 -12.59 -15.46
CA ALA A 354 -1.99 -11.82 -15.76
C ALA A 354 -1.63 -10.70 -16.76
N ASP A 355 -1.49 -11.09 -18.02
CA ASP A 355 -1.03 -10.21 -19.10
C ASP A 355 -2.01 -9.04 -19.31
N PRO A 356 -1.57 -7.79 -19.13
CA PRO A 356 -2.38 -6.62 -19.41
C PRO A 356 -2.44 -6.41 -20.92
N LEU A 357 -3.60 -6.69 -21.52
CA LEU A 357 -4.07 -6.17 -22.81
C LEU A 357 -2.92 -5.78 -23.78
N THR A 358 -2.40 -6.73 -24.54
CA THR A 358 -1.77 -6.36 -25.82
C THR A 358 -2.88 -5.76 -26.68
N ALA A 359 -2.96 -4.43 -26.73
CA ALA A 359 -3.93 -3.64 -27.49
C ALA A 359 -3.89 -3.87 -29.03
N ALA A 360 -3.20 -4.90 -29.50
CA ALA A 360 -2.98 -5.19 -30.91
C ALA A 360 -3.86 -6.33 -31.48
N ALA A 361 -4.67 -7.02 -30.67
CA ALA A 361 -5.35 -8.24 -31.13
C ALA A 361 -6.82 -8.37 -30.70
N GLY A 362 -7.59 -7.28 -30.72
CA GLY A 362 -9.06 -7.37 -30.67
C GLY A 362 -9.65 -7.99 -31.95
N PRO A 363 -10.87 -8.59 -31.89
CA PRO A 363 -11.57 -9.10 -33.08
C PRO A 363 -11.80 -7.99 -34.13
N PRO A 364 -11.99 -8.36 -35.41
CA PRO A 364 -12.16 -7.38 -36.49
C PRO A 364 -13.37 -6.47 -36.25
N LEU A 365 -13.14 -5.19 -36.59
CA LEU A 365 -13.96 -4.00 -36.39
C LEU A 365 -15.47 -4.21 -36.65
N ALA A 366 -16.27 -4.19 -35.59
CA ALA A 366 -17.59 -3.58 -35.66
C ALA A 366 -17.39 -2.06 -35.58
N GLY A 367 -18.05 -1.28 -36.43
CA GLY A 367 -18.06 0.18 -36.29
C GLY A 367 -18.79 0.58 -35.02
N LEU A 368 -18.41 1.72 -34.42
CA LEU A 368 -19.18 2.32 -33.35
C LEU A 368 -20.63 2.54 -33.79
N PRO A 369 -21.63 2.29 -32.93
CA PRO A 369 -23.01 2.64 -33.24
C PRO A 369 -23.11 4.14 -33.57
N PRO A 370 -23.92 4.52 -34.57
CA PRO A 370 -24.03 5.92 -34.97
C PRO A 370 -24.61 6.77 -33.82
N GLY A 371 -23.97 7.91 -33.55
CA GLY A 371 -24.43 8.86 -32.53
C GLY A 371 -23.85 8.65 -31.13
N VAL A 372 -23.03 7.62 -30.91
CA VAL A 372 -22.36 7.38 -29.62
C VAL A 372 -21.10 8.24 -29.51
N GLU A 373 -21.04 9.09 -28.49
CA GLU A 373 -19.83 9.86 -28.17
C GLU A 373 -18.86 9.03 -27.33
N VAL A 374 -17.56 9.08 -27.64
CA VAL A 374 -16.51 8.38 -26.87
C VAL A 374 -15.64 9.38 -26.12
N ALA A 375 -15.57 9.25 -24.81
CA ALA A 375 -14.69 10.00 -23.92
C ALA A 375 -13.66 9.08 -23.26
N VAL A 376 -12.58 9.68 -22.75
CA VAL A 376 -11.51 8.99 -22.05
C VAL A 376 -11.34 9.61 -20.67
N SER A 377 -11.30 8.78 -19.63
CA SER A 377 -11.06 9.29 -18.28
C SER A 377 -9.61 9.80 -18.13
N PRO A 378 -9.38 10.90 -17.38
CA PRO A 378 -8.03 11.42 -17.14
C PRO A 378 -7.09 10.34 -16.54
N THR A 379 -7.62 9.49 -15.68
CA THR A 379 -6.90 8.38 -15.06
C THR A 379 -6.40 7.37 -16.09
N LEU A 380 -7.22 7.00 -17.08
CA LEU A 380 -6.79 6.09 -18.15
C LEU A 380 -5.74 6.76 -19.05
N ALA A 381 -5.94 8.03 -19.39
CA ALA A 381 -5.00 8.80 -20.21
C ALA A 381 -3.60 8.89 -19.56
N GLU A 382 -3.54 9.01 -18.24
CA GLU A 382 -2.27 9.02 -17.49
C GLU A 382 -1.65 7.62 -17.36
N MET A 383 -2.45 6.60 -17.01
CA MET A 383 -1.92 5.27 -16.70
C MET A 383 -1.62 4.42 -17.94
N LYS A 384 -2.39 4.57 -19.02
CA LYS A 384 -2.29 3.79 -20.26
C LYS A 384 -2.58 4.66 -21.50
N PRO A 385 -1.66 5.57 -21.89
CA PRO A 385 -1.86 6.50 -23.00
C PRO A 385 -2.08 5.78 -24.35
N GLU A 386 -1.50 4.60 -24.53
CA GLU A 386 -1.69 3.75 -25.71
C GLU A 386 -3.13 3.23 -25.85
N VAL A 387 -3.76 2.84 -24.75
CA VAL A 387 -5.18 2.42 -24.73
C VAL A 387 -6.09 3.65 -24.91
N ALA A 388 -5.73 4.77 -24.27
CA ALA A 388 -6.44 6.03 -24.41
C ALA A 388 -6.46 6.54 -25.87
N ALA A 389 -5.34 6.39 -26.60
CA ALA A 389 -5.26 6.75 -28.02
C ALA A 389 -6.18 5.89 -28.91
N ASP A 390 -6.49 4.67 -28.46
CA ASP A 390 -7.31 3.69 -29.16
C ASP A 390 -8.73 3.55 -28.59
N ALA A 391 -9.18 4.52 -27.78
CA ALA A 391 -10.41 4.45 -27.00
C ALA A 391 -11.67 4.12 -27.84
N GLU A 392 -11.78 4.64 -29.06
CA GLU A 392 -12.90 4.30 -29.96
C GLU A 392 -12.95 2.81 -30.30
N ARG A 393 -11.78 2.20 -30.57
CA ARG A 393 -11.69 0.76 -30.86
C ARG A 393 -12.04 -0.07 -29.63
N VAL A 394 -11.57 0.36 -28.46
CA VAL A 394 -11.90 -0.25 -27.17
C VAL A 394 -13.41 -0.21 -26.93
N ALA A 395 -14.03 0.97 -27.05
CA ALA A 395 -15.46 1.18 -26.87
C ALA A 395 -16.28 0.30 -27.83
N ALA A 396 -15.94 0.29 -29.12
CA ALA A 396 -16.62 -0.53 -30.11
C ALA A 396 -16.53 -2.04 -29.80
N ALA A 397 -15.35 -2.53 -29.39
CA ALA A 397 -15.15 -3.93 -29.03
C ALA A 397 -15.97 -4.33 -27.79
N VAL A 398 -16.01 -3.49 -26.75
CA VAL A 398 -16.79 -3.77 -25.53
C VAL A 398 -18.29 -3.74 -25.81
N LEU A 399 -18.77 -2.75 -26.55
CA LEU A 399 -20.18 -2.68 -26.97
C LEU A 399 -20.58 -3.91 -27.80
N HIS A 400 -19.71 -4.37 -28.69
CA HIS A 400 -19.95 -5.60 -29.45
C HIS A 400 -20.06 -6.83 -28.54
N LEU A 401 -19.16 -6.98 -27.56
CA LEU A 401 -19.24 -8.10 -26.61
C LEU A 401 -20.53 -8.04 -25.77
N LEU A 402 -20.96 -6.85 -25.36
CA LEU A 402 -22.22 -6.66 -24.62
C LEU A 402 -23.43 -7.05 -25.46
N ASP A 403 -23.46 -6.68 -26.75
CA ASP A 403 -24.50 -7.09 -27.69
C ASP A 403 -24.52 -8.62 -27.91
N VAL A 404 -23.35 -9.25 -28.03
CA VAL A 404 -23.24 -10.71 -28.14
C VAL A 404 -23.73 -11.41 -26.87
N GLU A 405 -23.34 -10.93 -25.68
CA GLU A 405 -23.82 -11.44 -24.40
C GLU A 405 -25.36 -11.32 -24.31
N ALA A 406 -25.90 -10.13 -24.59
CA ALA A 406 -27.33 -9.87 -24.53
C ALA A 406 -28.13 -10.78 -25.47
N ARG A 407 -27.67 -10.96 -26.71
CA ARG A 407 -28.32 -11.86 -27.69
C ARG A 407 -28.23 -13.33 -27.27
N ALA A 408 -27.09 -13.78 -26.77
CA ALA A 408 -26.90 -15.15 -26.31
C ALA A 408 -27.84 -15.47 -25.13
N VAL A 409 -27.92 -14.57 -24.15
CA VAL A 409 -28.86 -14.70 -23.02
C VAL A 409 -30.31 -14.72 -23.51
N SER A 410 -30.69 -13.79 -24.40
CA SER A 410 -32.05 -13.70 -24.96
C SER A 410 -32.45 -14.95 -25.75
N ALA A 411 -31.48 -15.61 -26.41
CA ALA A 411 -31.69 -16.85 -27.15
C ALA A 411 -31.66 -18.11 -26.26
N GLY A 412 -31.32 -17.97 -24.98
CA GLY A 412 -31.09 -19.11 -24.08
C GLY A 412 -29.82 -19.90 -24.38
N ASP A 413 -28.85 -19.31 -25.10
CA ASP A 413 -27.59 -19.91 -25.49
C ASP A 413 -26.50 -19.65 -24.43
N GLY A 414 -26.40 -20.57 -23.48
CA GLY A 414 -25.40 -20.50 -22.41
C GLY A 414 -23.96 -20.69 -22.89
N ASP A 415 -23.74 -21.38 -24.02
CA ASP A 415 -22.39 -21.65 -24.53
C ASP A 415 -21.77 -20.39 -25.16
N THR A 416 -22.56 -19.66 -25.95
CA THR A 416 -22.12 -18.37 -26.50
C THR A 416 -21.94 -17.32 -25.40
N ALA A 417 -22.84 -17.27 -24.41
CA ALA A 417 -22.71 -16.38 -23.25
C ALA A 417 -21.42 -16.67 -22.46
N ALA A 418 -21.11 -17.96 -22.25
CA ALA A 418 -19.86 -18.39 -21.61
C ALA A 418 -18.59 -18.08 -22.43
N GLY A 419 -18.72 -17.95 -23.75
CA GLY A 419 -17.62 -17.67 -24.66
C GLY A 419 -17.13 -16.22 -24.66
N VAL A 420 -17.95 -15.27 -24.19
CA VAL A 420 -17.64 -13.83 -24.15
C VAL A 420 -17.52 -13.26 -22.74
N THR A 421 -17.74 -14.08 -21.70
CA THR A 421 -17.72 -13.67 -20.29
C THR A 421 -16.73 -14.51 -19.48
N VAL A 422 -16.24 -13.96 -18.37
CA VAL A 422 -15.40 -14.68 -17.40
C VAL A 422 -15.82 -14.40 -15.95
N GLY A 423 -15.35 -15.23 -15.01
CA GLY A 423 -15.57 -15.02 -13.58
C GLY A 423 -17.04 -15.09 -13.16
N GLU A 424 -17.44 -14.22 -12.23
CA GLU A 424 -18.82 -14.14 -11.74
C GLU A 424 -19.81 -13.74 -12.84
N ARG A 425 -19.42 -12.84 -13.75
CA ARG A 425 -20.26 -12.46 -14.90
C ARG A 425 -20.60 -13.66 -15.77
N ARG A 426 -19.64 -14.57 -16.00
CA ARG A 426 -19.91 -15.83 -16.71
C ARG A 426 -20.94 -16.69 -16.00
N GLN A 427 -20.84 -16.81 -14.68
CA GLN A 427 -21.80 -17.59 -13.90
C GLN A 427 -23.20 -16.96 -14.00
N ALA A 428 -23.29 -15.64 -13.89
CA ALA A 428 -24.54 -14.89 -14.04
C ALA A 428 -25.13 -15.04 -15.46
N ALA A 429 -24.36 -14.77 -16.51
CA ALA A 429 -24.81 -14.84 -17.90
C ALA A 429 -25.26 -16.26 -18.31
N VAL A 430 -24.51 -17.29 -17.89
CA VAL A 430 -24.91 -18.70 -18.15
C VAL A 430 -26.19 -19.05 -17.38
N ALA A 431 -26.31 -18.63 -16.11
CA ALA A 431 -27.52 -18.85 -15.35
C ALA A 431 -28.74 -18.14 -15.98
N ALA A 432 -28.54 -16.92 -16.49
CA ALA A 432 -29.52 -16.15 -17.25
C ALA A 432 -30.04 -16.93 -18.46
N ALA A 433 -29.11 -17.35 -19.33
CA ALA A 433 -29.43 -18.06 -20.56
C ALA A 433 -30.18 -19.36 -20.27
N LEU A 434 -29.75 -20.12 -19.25
CA LEU A 434 -30.43 -21.33 -18.83
C LEU A 434 -31.83 -21.07 -18.26
N ALA A 435 -32.05 -19.94 -17.58
CA ALA A 435 -33.37 -19.55 -17.09
C ALA A 435 -34.32 -19.18 -18.24
N VAL A 436 -33.82 -18.44 -19.23
CA VAL A 436 -34.56 -18.10 -20.47
C VAL A 436 -34.91 -19.37 -21.25
N ALA A 437 -33.95 -20.29 -21.44
CA ALA A 437 -34.18 -21.57 -22.11
C ALA A 437 -35.25 -22.44 -21.41
N LYS A 438 -35.41 -22.30 -20.09
CA LYS A 438 -36.44 -22.98 -19.29
C LYS A 438 -37.76 -22.21 -19.20
N GLY A 439 -37.89 -21.06 -19.87
CA GLY A 439 -39.07 -20.19 -19.83
C GLY A 439 -39.32 -19.53 -18.46
N LYS A 440 -38.29 -19.48 -17.59
CA LYS A 440 -38.39 -18.97 -16.21
C LYS A 440 -38.05 -17.47 -16.07
N ALA A 441 -37.31 -16.90 -17.01
CA ALA A 441 -36.98 -15.48 -17.04
C ALA A 441 -37.68 -14.80 -18.22
N ARG A 442 -38.32 -13.64 -17.98
CA ARG A 442 -39.09 -12.89 -19.00
C ARG A 442 -38.67 -11.44 -19.19
N THR A 443 -37.84 -10.89 -18.30
CA THR A 443 -37.39 -9.50 -18.35
C THR A 443 -35.88 -9.46 -18.21
N TRP A 444 -35.23 -8.71 -19.10
CA TRP A 444 -33.83 -8.34 -18.98
C TRP A 444 -33.70 -6.89 -19.42
N GLU A 445 -32.83 -6.14 -18.77
CA GLU A 445 -32.65 -4.72 -19.08
C GLU A 445 -31.64 -4.55 -20.23
N VAL A 446 -32.00 -3.74 -21.21
CA VAL A 446 -31.17 -3.38 -22.37
C VAL A 446 -30.74 -1.94 -22.20
N VAL A 447 -29.47 -1.67 -22.51
CA VAL A 447 -28.88 -0.34 -22.48
C VAL A 447 -28.76 0.15 -23.92
N ASP A 448 -29.43 1.25 -24.25
CA ASP A 448 -29.17 2.01 -25.47
C ASP A 448 -28.08 3.04 -25.19
N PRO A 449 -26.84 2.87 -25.70
CA PRO A 449 -25.73 3.76 -25.40
C PRO A 449 -25.91 5.12 -26.08
N GLU A 450 -25.76 6.20 -25.32
CA GLU A 450 -25.69 7.58 -25.83
C GLU A 450 -24.25 8.11 -25.75
N ALA A 451 -23.57 7.84 -24.65
CA ALA A 451 -22.18 8.21 -24.43
C ALA A 451 -21.40 7.07 -23.78
N VAL A 452 -20.11 6.98 -24.11
CA VAL A 452 -19.24 5.93 -23.63
C VAL A 452 -17.93 6.53 -23.14
N THR A 453 -17.60 6.31 -21.87
CA THR A 453 -16.32 6.71 -21.29
C THR A 453 -15.43 5.50 -21.07
N VAL A 454 -14.30 5.43 -21.78
CA VAL A 454 -13.27 4.41 -21.51
C VAL A 454 -12.46 4.82 -20.29
N THR A 455 -12.37 3.94 -19.30
CA THR A 455 -11.81 4.25 -17.98
C THR A 455 -11.04 3.08 -17.39
N VAL A 456 -10.43 3.30 -16.21
CA VAL A 456 -9.81 2.25 -15.39
C VAL A 456 -10.80 1.80 -14.33
N VAL A 457 -10.96 0.48 -14.19
CA VAL A 457 -11.87 -0.15 -13.22
C VAL A 457 -11.08 -1.13 -12.36
N TRP A 458 -11.44 -1.21 -11.09
CA TRP A 458 -10.86 -2.15 -10.11
C TRP A 458 -11.94 -3.11 -9.61
N PRO A 459 -12.31 -4.14 -10.39
CA PRO A 459 -13.49 -4.98 -10.10
C PRO A 459 -13.38 -5.71 -8.76
N GLU A 460 -12.17 -6.05 -8.33
CA GLU A 460 -11.93 -6.74 -7.05
C GLU A 460 -11.55 -5.77 -5.91
N GLY A 461 -11.62 -4.45 -6.14
CA GLY A 461 -11.23 -3.40 -5.19
C GLY A 461 -9.91 -2.71 -5.56
N ARG A 462 -9.72 -1.47 -5.06
CA ARG A 462 -8.68 -0.51 -5.51
C ARG A 462 -7.22 -0.98 -5.41
N GLN A 463 -6.93 -2.05 -4.67
CA GLN A 463 -5.59 -2.62 -4.51
C GLN A 463 -5.32 -3.83 -5.42
N ASN A 464 -6.35 -4.32 -6.12
CA ASN A 464 -6.26 -5.45 -7.02
C ASN A 464 -5.97 -4.96 -8.45
N LEU A 465 -5.81 -5.91 -9.37
CA LEU A 465 -5.41 -5.61 -10.75
C LEU A 465 -6.37 -4.62 -11.41
N ALA A 466 -5.83 -3.49 -11.86
CA ALA A 466 -6.56 -2.53 -12.67
C ALA A 466 -6.94 -3.17 -14.00
N ARG A 467 -8.13 -2.87 -14.50
CA ARG A 467 -8.60 -3.31 -15.81
C ARG A 467 -9.08 -2.13 -16.61
N VAL A 468 -9.00 -2.24 -17.93
CA VAL A 468 -9.76 -1.33 -18.80
C VAL A 468 -11.23 -1.64 -18.57
N GLY A 469 -12.02 -0.60 -18.36
CA GLY A 469 -13.46 -0.70 -18.37
C GLY A 469 -14.08 0.41 -19.19
N VAL A 470 -15.37 0.25 -19.42
CA VAL A 470 -16.17 1.13 -20.23
C VAL A 470 -17.40 1.48 -19.41
N ALA A 471 -17.55 2.77 -19.12
CA ALA A 471 -18.75 3.34 -18.54
C ALA A 471 -19.67 3.73 -19.70
N VAL A 472 -20.82 3.07 -19.78
CA VAL A 472 -21.85 3.32 -20.78
C VAL A 472 -22.95 4.13 -20.12
N GLU A 473 -23.20 5.33 -20.65
CA GLU A 473 -24.30 6.20 -20.27
C GLU A 473 -25.36 6.16 -21.37
N GLY A 474 -26.62 6.06 -20.97
CA GLY A 474 -27.74 6.06 -21.91
C GLY A 474 -29.07 5.69 -21.25
N ARG A 475 -29.99 5.15 -22.04
CA ARG A 475 -31.32 4.75 -21.54
C ARG A 475 -31.43 3.23 -21.36
N CYS A 476 -31.76 2.84 -20.14
CA CYS A 476 -32.10 1.48 -19.78
C CYS A 476 -33.60 1.23 -19.94
N HIS A 477 -33.96 0.11 -20.54
CA HIS A 477 -35.34 -0.32 -20.69
C HIS A 477 -35.46 -1.85 -20.62
N ASP A 478 -36.64 -2.35 -20.27
CA ASP A 478 -36.89 -3.78 -20.31
C ASP A 478 -36.93 -4.27 -21.77
N ALA A 479 -36.30 -5.40 -22.02
CA ALA A 479 -36.31 -6.03 -23.33
C ALA A 479 -37.72 -6.45 -23.71
N ALA A 480 -38.19 -5.89 -24.82
CA ALA A 480 -39.44 -6.30 -25.45
C ALA A 480 -39.19 -7.29 -26.60
N PRO A 481 -40.15 -8.18 -26.91
CA PRO A 481 -40.11 -8.98 -28.12
C PRO A 481 -39.98 -8.09 -29.37
N PRO A 482 -39.36 -8.59 -30.46
CA PRO A 482 -39.23 -7.80 -31.69
C PRO A 482 -40.60 -7.29 -32.17
N GLY A 483 -40.76 -5.96 -32.22
CA GLY A 483 -41.98 -5.27 -32.65
C GLY A 483 -42.93 -4.80 -31.52
N ALA A 484 -42.58 -5.00 -30.26
CA ALA A 484 -43.29 -4.41 -29.12
C ALA A 484 -42.57 -3.14 -28.61
N ASP A 485 -43.35 -2.16 -28.14
CA ASP A 485 -42.82 -0.94 -27.54
C ASP A 485 -42.15 -1.29 -26.20
N PRO A 486 -40.84 -1.01 -26.00
CA PRO A 486 -40.10 -1.38 -24.78
C PRO A 486 -40.60 -0.72 -23.49
N GLY A 487 -41.61 0.15 -23.54
CA GLY A 487 -42.10 0.87 -22.38
C GLY A 487 -41.17 2.02 -21.98
N GLY A 488 -41.46 2.68 -20.85
CA GLY A 488 -40.72 3.86 -20.41
C GLY A 488 -39.32 3.51 -19.90
N GLY A 489 -38.28 3.82 -20.68
CA GLY A 489 -36.89 3.71 -20.24
C GLY A 489 -36.47 4.83 -19.27
N HIS A 490 -35.47 4.54 -18.43
CA HIS A 490 -34.87 5.48 -17.48
C HIS A 490 -33.37 5.66 -17.76
N ASP A 491 -32.81 6.80 -17.36
CA ASP A 491 -31.39 7.06 -17.54
C ASP A 491 -30.58 6.16 -16.61
N CYS A 492 -29.53 5.55 -17.16
CA CYS A 492 -28.67 4.65 -16.42
C CYS A 492 -27.20 4.79 -16.84
N THR A 493 -26.31 4.54 -15.89
CA THR A 493 -24.88 4.37 -16.14
C THR A 493 -24.50 2.94 -15.77
N ARG A 494 -23.77 2.28 -16.66
CA ARG A 494 -23.29 0.90 -16.48
C ARG A 494 -21.80 0.85 -16.70
N VAL A 495 -21.06 0.29 -15.74
CA VAL A 495 -19.60 0.19 -15.82
C VAL A 495 -19.21 -1.28 -15.95
N VAL A 496 -18.60 -1.63 -17.08
CA VAL A 496 -18.17 -3.00 -17.37
C VAL A 496 -16.67 -3.04 -17.57
N ALA A 497 -16.01 -4.01 -16.95
CA ALA A 497 -14.57 -4.23 -17.12
C ALA A 497 -14.31 -5.31 -18.19
N VAL A 498 -13.16 -5.22 -18.85
CA VAL A 498 -12.71 -6.26 -19.78
C VAL A 498 -11.41 -6.90 -19.35
N ALA A 499 -11.22 -8.16 -19.76
CA ALA A 499 -9.97 -8.89 -19.69
C ALA A 499 -9.59 -9.42 -21.07
N ALA A 500 -8.31 -9.59 -21.32
CA ALA A 500 -7.82 -10.31 -22.48
C ALA A 500 -7.12 -11.61 -22.06
N ASP A 501 -7.24 -12.66 -22.87
CA ASP A 501 -6.40 -13.85 -22.71
C ASP A 501 -5.05 -13.69 -23.43
N ARG A 502 -4.16 -14.69 -23.29
CA ARG A 502 -2.85 -14.74 -23.95
C ARG A 502 -2.90 -14.76 -25.48
N SER A 503 -4.07 -15.03 -26.06
CA SER A 503 -4.28 -14.97 -27.52
C SER A 503 -4.76 -13.59 -27.99
N GLY A 504 -4.92 -12.64 -27.05
CA GLY A 504 -5.44 -11.31 -27.31
C GLY A 504 -6.97 -11.24 -27.35
N ARG A 505 -7.69 -12.32 -27.04
CA ARG A 505 -9.16 -12.34 -27.09
C ARG A 505 -9.75 -11.67 -25.87
N TRP A 506 -10.73 -10.80 -26.09
CA TRP A 506 -11.38 -10.02 -25.03
C TRP A 506 -12.60 -10.74 -24.46
N PHE A 507 -12.80 -10.58 -23.15
CA PHE A 507 -13.93 -11.11 -22.39
C PHE A 507 -14.46 -10.04 -21.45
N LEU A 508 -15.77 -10.04 -21.24
CA LEU A 508 -16.44 -9.22 -20.24
C LEU A 508 -16.24 -9.79 -18.83
N VAL A 509 -15.97 -8.90 -17.89
CA VAL A 509 -15.73 -9.17 -16.47
C VAL A 509 -16.81 -8.45 -15.66
N ALA A 510 -17.13 -8.96 -14.48
CA ALA A 510 -18.10 -8.33 -13.58
C ALA A 510 -17.78 -6.84 -13.34
N GLY A 511 -18.83 -6.02 -13.41
CA GLY A 511 -18.79 -4.56 -13.20
C GLY A 511 -18.95 -4.14 -11.74
N VAL A 512 -18.65 -2.87 -11.44
CA VAL A 512 -18.87 -2.28 -10.09
C VAL A 512 -20.36 -2.04 -9.82
N ASP A 513 -21.11 -1.74 -10.88
CA ASP A 513 -22.58 -1.61 -10.91
C ASP A 513 -23.10 -2.57 -11.99
N ASP A 514 -23.12 -3.86 -11.68
CA ASP A 514 -23.52 -4.93 -12.60
C ASP A 514 -24.95 -5.38 -12.31
N PRO A 515 -25.98 -4.94 -13.05
CA PRO A 515 -27.29 -5.55 -13.00
C PRO A 515 -27.47 -6.38 -14.26
N LEU A 516 -26.90 -7.58 -14.27
CA LEU A 516 -27.45 -8.64 -15.10
C LEU A 516 -28.03 -9.70 -14.16
N LEU A 517 -29.34 -9.49 -13.92
CA LEU A 517 -30.38 -10.38 -13.39
C LEU A 517 -30.94 -9.97 -12.02
N VAL A 518 -31.98 -9.14 -12.05
CA VAL A 518 -33.11 -9.38 -11.13
C VAL A 518 -33.88 -10.55 -11.72
N ALA A 519 -33.39 -11.77 -11.49
CA ALA A 519 -34.26 -12.92 -11.59
C ALA A 519 -35.15 -12.86 -10.36
N ASP A 520 -36.41 -12.43 -10.53
CA ASP A 520 -37.48 -12.89 -9.64
C ASP A 520 -37.59 -14.41 -9.84
N VAL A 521 -36.66 -15.15 -9.22
CA VAL A 521 -36.86 -16.57 -8.95
C VAL A 521 -37.85 -16.59 -7.81
N GLU A 522 -39.13 -16.71 -8.12
CA GLU A 522 -40.08 -17.20 -7.13
C GLU A 522 -39.51 -18.51 -6.57
N PRO A 523 -39.33 -18.61 -5.24
CA PRO A 523 -38.89 -19.85 -4.63
C PRO A 523 -39.98 -20.88 -4.87
N THR A 524 -39.66 -21.92 -5.64
CA THR A 524 -40.48 -23.15 -5.73
C THR A 524 -39.69 -24.32 -5.19
#